data_AF-A0A0C5VKL8-F1
#
_entry.id   AF-A0A0C5VKL8-F1
#
_cell.length_a   1.000
_cell.length_b   1.000
_cell.length_c   1.000
_cell.angle_alpha   90.00
_cell.angle_beta   90.00
_cell.angle_gamma   90.00
#
_symmetry.space_group_name_H-M   'P 1'
#
loop_
_entity.id
_entity.type
_entity.pdbx_description
1 polymer ?
#
loop_
_entity_poly.entity_id
_entity_poly.type
_entity_poly.pdbx_seq_one_letter_code
_entity_poly.pdbx_strand_id
1 'polypeptide(L)'
;MSITQALERWDEKSADDISNIYHRYSQTDSFMPDLIELCGHARFEKGTTWLLKHHLEKQYPLDAHHITTLYKLAPKFESWEAKLHVLQSMPYMPIDQSEKSTVEFFLRDCLMDTNKFIRAWAYNGFYELAVQYPEHKDETRLFFEMAMKDEAPSVKARIRNILKKGF
;
A
#
# COMPACT_ATOMS: atom_id res chain seq x y z
N MET A 1 -26.69 -4.20 -8.91
CA MET A 1 -26.00 -3.11 -8.17
C MET A 1 -24.52 -3.24 -8.49
N SER A 2 -23.87 -2.20 -9.00
CA SER A 2 -22.43 -2.23 -9.32
C SER A 2 -21.57 -2.08 -8.06
N ILE A 3 -20.28 -2.38 -8.16
CA ILE A 3 -19.33 -2.15 -7.06
C ILE A 3 -19.22 -0.66 -6.72
N THR A 4 -19.31 0.23 -7.71
CA THR A 4 -19.36 1.69 -7.52
C THR A 4 -20.51 2.07 -6.59
N GLN A 5 -21.74 1.64 -6.90
CA GLN A 5 -22.92 1.93 -6.07
C GLN A 5 -22.80 1.36 -4.65
N ALA A 6 -22.09 0.25 -4.48
CA ALA A 6 -21.83 -0.34 -3.18
C ALA A 6 -20.86 0.53 -2.37
N LEU A 7 -19.75 0.95 -2.99
CA LEU A 7 -18.75 1.83 -2.40
C LEU A 7 -19.31 3.22 -2.07
N GLU A 8 -20.20 3.76 -2.90
CA GLU A 8 -20.88 5.04 -2.64
C GLU A 8 -21.75 5.03 -1.38
N ARG A 9 -22.25 3.86 -0.97
CA ARG A 9 -23.10 3.67 0.21
C ARG A 9 -22.32 3.27 1.45
N TRP A 10 -21.04 2.95 1.30
CA TRP A 10 -20.19 2.59 2.42
C TRP A 10 -19.84 3.83 3.24
N ASP A 11 -19.87 3.70 4.57
CA ASP A 11 -19.69 4.81 5.51
C ASP A 11 -18.22 5.14 5.82
N GLU A 12 -17.29 4.51 5.09
CA GLU A 12 -15.84 4.59 5.25
C GLU A 12 -15.28 4.10 6.60
N LYS A 13 -16.10 3.41 7.40
CA LYS A 13 -15.75 3.00 8.78
C LYS A 13 -15.99 1.52 9.04
N SER A 14 -17.10 0.99 8.54
CA SER A 14 -17.52 -0.38 8.81
C SER A 14 -16.67 -1.38 8.03
N ALA A 15 -15.79 -2.08 8.74
CA ALA A 15 -14.97 -3.15 8.17
C ALA A 15 -15.83 -4.34 7.69
N ASP A 16 -16.95 -4.61 8.36
CA ASP A 16 -17.89 -5.66 7.98
C ASP A 16 -18.58 -5.32 6.67
N ASP A 17 -19.01 -4.06 6.49
CA ASP A 17 -19.69 -3.64 5.27
C ASP A 17 -18.78 -3.71 4.04
N ILE A 18 -17.54 -3.22 4.15
CA ILE A 18 -16.58 -3.31 3.02
C ILE A 18 -16.12 -4.75 2.76
N SER A 19 -16.05 -5.59 3.79
CA SER A 19 -15.84 -7.03 3.61
C SER A 19 -17.01 -7.67 2.85
N ASN A 20 -18.25 -7.29 3.16
CA ASN A 20 -19.44 -7.76 2.43
C ASN A 20 -19.44 -7.31 0.96
N ILE A 21 -18.94 -6.09 0.67
CA ILE A 21 -18.70 -5.64 -0.71
C ILE A 21 -17.70 -6.59 -1.39
N TYR A 22 -16.55 -6.88 -0.76
CA TYR A 22 -15.57 -7.82 -1.32
C TYR A 22 -16.19 -9.19 -1.63
N HIS A 23 -16.91 -9.78 -0.68
CA HIS A 23 -17.53 -11.09 -0.85
C HIS A 23 -18.53 -11.13 -2.01
N ARG A 24 -19.24 -10.04 -2.25
CA ARG A 24 -20.23 -9.93 -3.33
C ARG A 24 -19.60 -9.78 -4.71
N TYR A 25 -18.49 -9.05 -4.83
CA TYR A 25 -17.95 -8.64 -6.12
C TYR A 25 -16.63 -9.32 -6.51
N SER A 26 -15.88 -9.91 -5.58
CA SER A 26 -14.53 -10.44 -5.86
C SER A 26 -14.45 -11.53 -6.94
N GLN A 27 -15.57 -12.19 -7.26
CA GLN A 27 -15.64 -13.25 -8.27
C GLN A 27 -16.21 -12.77 -9.61
N THR A 28 -16.51 -11.47 -9.76
CA THR A 28 -17.00 -10.92 -11.04
C THR A 28 -15.84 -10.54 -11.93
N ASP A 29 -15.94 -10.79 -13.24
CA ASP A 29 -14.87 -10.48 -14.20
C ASP A 29 -14.49 -8.99 -14.22
N SER A 30 -15.43 -8.09 -13.92
CA SER A 30 -15.18 -6.64 -13.85
C SER A 30 -14.51 -6.18 -12.56
N PHE A 31 -14.34 -7.05 -11.56
CA PHE A 31 -13.92 -6.63 -10.21
C PHE A 31 -12.60 -5.88 -10.22
N MET A 32 -11.57 -6.46 -10.83
CA MET A 32 -10.24 -5.86 -10.83
C MET A 32 -10.14 -4.62 -11.72
N PRO A 33 -10.64 -4.64 -12.98
CA PRO A 33 -10.69 -3.43 -13.80
C PRO A 33 -11.44 -2.28 -13.12
N ASP A 34 -12.62 -2.55 -12.54
CA ASP A 34 -13.43 -1.54 -11.85
C ASP A 34 -12.67 -0.98 -10.64
N LEU A 35 -12.01 -1.82 -9.84
CA LEU A 35 -11.24 -1.35 -8.68
C LEU A 35 -10.09 -0.44 -9.06
N ILE A 36 -9.34 -0.78 -10.11
CA ILE A 36 -8.18 -0.01 -10.55
C ILE A 36 -8.61 1.33 -11.14
N GLU A 37 -9.68 1.36 -11.93
CA GLU A 37 -10.29 2.60 -12.41
C GLU A 37 -10.77 3.47 -11.24
N LEU A 38 -11.57 2.90 -10.34
CA LEU A 38 -12.16 3.62 -9.21
C LEU A 38 -11.09 4.17 -8.26
N CYS A 39 -9.96 3.48 -8.12
CA CYS A 39 -8.84 3.92 -7.29
C CYS A 39 -8.27 5.27 -7.73
N GLY A 40 -8.40 5.65 -9.01
CA GLY A 40 -7.97 6.96 -9.52
C GLY A 40 -8.85 8.14 -9.09
N HIS A 41 -9.96 7.88 -8.39
CA HIS A 41 -10.88 8.91 -7.92
C HIS A 41 -10.79 9.06 -6.40
N ALA A 42 -10.50 10.29 -5.93
CA ALA A 42 -10.35 10.60 -4.50
C ALA A 42 -11.53 10.14 -3.62
N ARG A 43 -12.75 10.15 -4.16
CA ARG A 43 -13.96 9.66 -3.47
C ARG A 43 -13.90 8.16 -3.14
N PHE A 44 -13.20 7.36 -3.95
CA PHE A 44 -13.22 5.91 -3.86
C PHE A 44 -11.90 5.30 -3.41
N GLU A 45 -10.80 6.04 -3.46
CA GLU A 45 -9.44 5.55 -3.18
C GLU A 45 -9.34 4.77 -1.86
N LYS A 46 -10.00 5.22 -0.78
CA LYS A 46 -9.96 4.54 0.52
C LYS A 46 -10.60 3.15 0.45
N GLY A 47 -11.78 3.06 -0.15
CA GLY A 47 -12.51 1.80 -0.26
C GLY A 47 -11.86 0.84 -1.26
N THR A 48 -11.44 1.34 -2.42
CA THR A 48 -10.83 0.50 -3.45
C THR A 48 -9.48 -0.04 -3.01
N THR A 49 -8.61 0.79 -2.41
CA THR A 49 -7.32 0.32 -1.89
C THR A 49 -7.49 -0.66 -0.72
N TRP A 50 -8.52 -0.50 0.11
CA TRP A 50 -8.85 -1.49 1.14
C TRP A 50 -9.20 -2.84 0.52
N LEU A 51 -10.05 -2.84 -0.52
CA LEU A 51 -10.46 -4.06 -1.24
C LEU A 51 -9.27 -4.72 -1.94
N LEU A 52 -8.39 -3.93 -2.57
CA LEU A 52 -7.15 -4.41 -3.20
C LEU A 52 -6.22 -5.05 -2.16
N LYS A 53 -5.97 -4.37 -1.04
CA LYS A 53 -5.19 -4.92 0.07
C LYS A 53 -5.80 -6.24 0.57
N HIS A 54 -7.11 -6.28 0.79
CA HIS A 54 -7.80 -7.48 1.27
C HIS A 54 -7.70 -8.64 0.26
N HIS A 55 -7.75 -8.35 -1.04
CA HIS A 55 -7.54 -9.33 -2.11
C HIS A 55 -6.13 -9.95 -2.04
N LEU A 56 -5.10 -9.10 -1.91
CA LEU A 56 -3.70 -9.50 -1.83
C LEU A 56 -3.38 -10.29 -0.55
N GLU A 57 -3.94 -9.89 0.60
CA GLU A 57 -3.76 -10.62 1.87
C GLU A 57 -4.34 -12.03 1.83
N LYS A 58 -5.35 -12.27 0.97
CA LYS A 58 -5.90 -13.60 0.67
C LYS A 58 -5.06 -14.39 -0.34
N GLN A 59 -3.86 -13.91 -0.69
CA GLN A 59 -2.93 -14.52 -1.65
C GLN A 59 -3.46 -14.59 -3.08
N TYR A 60 -4.40 -13.72 -3.45
CA TYR A 60 -4.81 -13.55 -4.84
C TYR A 60 -3.94 -12.46 -5.50
N PRO A 61 -3.18 -12.79 -6.57
CA PRO A 61 -2.24 -11.87 -7.16
C PRO A 61 -2.93 -10.81 -8.04
N LEU A 62 -2.28 -9.65 -8.16
CA LEU A 62 -2.55 -8.70 -9.23
C LEU A 62 -1.64 -9.01 -10.42
N ASP A 63 -2.11 -8.76 -11.64
CA ASP A 63 -1.21 -8.76 -12.79
C ASP A 63 -0.28 -7.54 -12.78
N ALA A 64 0.78 -7.61 -13.59
CA ALA A 64 1.78 -6.55 -13.67
C ALA A 64 1.19 -5.19 -14.09
N HIS A 65 0.19 -5.17 -14.98
CA HIS A 65 -0.41 -3.93 -15.46
C HIS A 65 -1.18 -3.19 -14.34
N HIS A 66 -1.92 -3.94 -13.54
CA HIS A 66 -2.62 -3.41 -12.37
C HIS A 66 -1.63 -2.91 -11.30
N ILE A 67 -0.54 -3.64 -11.05
CA ILE A 67 0.51 -3.22 -10.11
C ILE A 67 1.17 -1.92 -10.58
N THR A 68 1.61 -1.85 -11.84
CA THR A 68 2.18 -0.64 -12.45
C THR A 68 1.23 0.55 -12.30
N THR A 69 -0.06 0.34 -12.56
CA THR A 69 -1.07 1.39 -12.46
C THR A 69 -1.22 1.87 -11.02
N LEU A 70 -1.28 0.95 -10.05
CA LEU A 70 -1.40 1.30 -8.65
C LEU A 70 -0.17 2.08 -8.14
N TYR A 71 1.04 1.71 -8.52
CA TYR A 71 2.24 2.47 -8.15
C TYR A 71 2.28 3.87 -8.76
N LYS A 72 1.73 4.06 -9.97
CA LYS A 72 1.58 5.39 -10.59
C LYS A 72 0.53 6.27 -9.89
N LEU A 73 -0.48 5.65 -9.29
CA LEU A 73 -1.54 6.34 -8.56
C LEU A 73 -1.15 6.66 -7.12
N ALA A 74 -0.38 5.80 -6.45
CA ALA A 74 -0.08 5.91 -5.02
C ALA A 74 0.44 7.29 -4.54
N PRO A 75 1.35 7.99 -5.26
CA PRO A 75 1.78 9.33 -4.88
C PRO A 75 0.68 10.40 -4.90
N LYS A 76 -0.43 10.12 -5.59
CA LYS A 76 -1.52 11.07 -5.86
C LYS A 76 -2.70 10.93 -4.89
N PHE A 77 -2.71 9.91 -4.04
CA PHE A 77 -3.81 9.72 -3.10
C PHE A 77 -3.86 10.81 -2.05
N GLU A 78 -5.06 11.30 -1.76
CA GLU A 78 -5.31 12.38 -0.80
C GLU A 78 -5.45 11.82 0.63
N SER A 79 -6.11 10.67 0.76
CA SER A 79 -6.31 9.92 2.00
C SER A 79 -5.03 9.20 2.40
N TRP A 80 -4.63 9.43 3.65
CA TRP A 80 -3.55 8.67 4.26
C TRP A 80 -3.92 7.18 4.34
N GLU A 81 -5.18 6.80 4.56
CA GLU A 81 -5.60 5.40 4.57
C GLU A 81 -5.30 4.71 3.24
N ALA A 82 -5.56 5.37 2.11
CA ALA A 82 -5.26 4.82 0.79
C ALA A 82 -3.76 4.60 0.59
N LYS A 83 -2.93 5.58 0.95
CA LYS A 83 -1.46 5.42 0.96
C LYS A 83 -1.03 4.26 1.86
N LEU A 84 -1.61 4.15 3.06
CA LEU A 84 -1.31 3.08 4.01
C LEU A 84 -1.63 1.71 3.42
N HIS A 85 -2.79 1.55 2.78
CA HIS A 85 -3.19 0.30 2.17
C HIS A 85 -2.22 -0.15 1.06
N VAL A 86 -1.71 0.80 0.25
CA VAL A 86 -0.67 0.50 -0.75
C VAL A 86 0.62 0.04 -0.07
N LEU A 87 1.11 0.78 0.93
CA LEU A 87 2.33 0.41 1.66
C LEU A 87 2.23 -0.98 2.30
N GLN A 88 1.05 -1.33 2.82
CA GLN A 88 0.77 -2.64 3.39
C GLN A 88 0.70 -3.77 2.36
N SER A 89 0.39 -3.42 1.12
CA SER A 89 0.24 -4.35 0.01
C SER A 89 1.56 -4.63 -0.73
N MET A 90 2.59 -3.78 -0.54
CA MET A 90 3.88 -3.92 -1.23
C MET A 90 4.53 -5.32 -1.14
N PRO A 91 4.46 -6.08 -0.02
CA PRO A 91 5.01 -7.44 0.02
C PRO A 91 4.41 -8.41 -1.01
N TYR A 92 3.24 -8.08 -1.58
CA TYR A 92 2.55 -8.88 -2.58
C TYR A 92 2.61 -8.27 -3.99
N MET A 93 3.28 -7.13 -4.15
CA MET A 93 3.35 -6.38 -5.41
C MET A 93 4.82 -6.19 -5.81
N PRO A 94 5.34 -7.04 -6.71
CA PRO A 94 6.70 -6.84 -7.24
C PRO A 94 6.86 -5.45 -7.86
N ILE A 95 8.01 -4.81 -7.60
CA ILE A 95 8.31 -3.48 -8.12
C ILE A 95 9.08 -3.65 -9.43
N ASP A 96 8.46 -3.49 -10.59
CA ASP A 96 9.22 -3.56 -11.85
C ASP A 96 10.24 -2.40 -11.94
N GLN A 97 11.28 -2.61 -12.75
CA GLN A 97 12.38 -1.67 -12.88
C GLN A 97 11.89 -0.30 -13.36
N SER A 98 10.78 -0.26 -14.12
CA SER A 98 10.18 0.97 -14.63
C SER A 98 9.47 1.80 -13.54
N GLU A 99 9.01 1.20 -12.45
CA GLU A 99 8.37 1.87 -11.33
C GLU A 99 9.33 2.20 -10.19
N LYS A 100 10.56 1.65 -10.20
CA LYS A 100 11.54 1.79 -9.12
C LYS A 100 11.67 3.24 -8.61
N SER A 101 11.88 4.19 -9.52
CA SER A 101 12.01 5.60 -9.16
C SER A 101 10.69 6.23 -8.64
N THR A 102 9.55 5.81 -9.16
CA THR A 102 8.24 6.26 -8.67
C THR A 102 7.97 5.75 -7.26
N VAL A 103 8.27 4.47 -7.00
CA VAL A 103 8.15 3.85 -5.68
C VAL A 103 9.10 4.50 -4.69
N GLU A 104 10.35 4.70 -5.08
CA GLU A 104 11.32 5.39 -4.21
C GLU A 104 10.84 6.80 -3.83
N PHE A 105 10.38 7.60 -4.80
CA PHE A 105 9.83 8.93 -4.54
C PHE A 105 8.64 8.88 -3.58
N PHE A 106 7.70 7.96 -3.81
CA PHE A 106 6.55 7.73 -2.94
C PHE A 106 6.95 7.38 -1.51
N LEU A 107 7.92 6.49 -1.34
CA LEU A 107 8.39 6.07 -0.03
C LEU A 107 9.08 7.21 0.73
N ARG A 108 9.86 8.05 0.03
CA ARG A 108 10.48 9.25 0.63
C ARG A 108 9.42 10.24 1.09
N ASP A 109 8.38 10.49 0.30
CA ASP A 109 7.23 11.32 0.72
C ASP A 109 6.57 10.74 1.98
N CYS A 110 6.33 9.43 1.98
CA CYS A 110 5.71 8.73 3.13
C CYS A 110 6.56 8.77 4.41
N LEU A 111 7.89 8.84 4.33
CA LEU A 111 8.75 9.03 5.51
C LEU A 111 8.59 10.41 6.15
N MET A 112 8.13 11.41 5.40
CA MET A 112 7.91 12.77 5.89
C MET A 112 6.47 13.01 6.35
N ASP A 113 5.59 12.01 6.22
CA ASP A 113 4.17 12.13 6.57
C ASP A 113 3.97 12.36 8.08
N THR A 114 3.01 13.21 8.44
CA THR A 114 2.68 13.48 9.85
C THR A 114 2.09 12.24 10.55
N ASN A 115 1.43 11.35 9.80
CA ASN A 115 0.84 10.13 10.29
C ASN A 115 1.92 9.04 10.51
N LYS A 116 2.13 8.69 11.78
CA LYS A 116 3.10 7.67 12.19
C LYS A 116 2.87 6.28 11.57
N PHE A 117 1.64 5.94 11.17
CA PHE A 117 1.36 4.65 10.53
C PHE A 117 1.88 4.60 9.11
N ILE A 118 1.82 5.73 8.39
CA ILE A 118 2.41 5.89 7.06
C ILE A 118 3.92 5.73 7.16
N ARG A 119 4.57 6.51 8.03
CA ARG A 119 6.02 6.39 8.25
C ARG A 119 6.44 4.97 8.63
N ALA A 120 5.73 4.34 9.56
CA ALA A 120 6.01 2.95 9.97
C ALA A 120 6.03 1.98 8.79
N TRP A 121 5.07 2.09 7.87
CA TRP A 121 4.97 1.21 6.72
C TRP A 121 5.84 1.64 5.53
N ALA A 122 6.23 2.92 5.44
CA ALA A 122 7.24 3.38 4.49
C ALA A 122 8.60 2.70 4.72
N TYR A 123 9.00 2.48 5.99
CA TYR A 123 10.19 1.67 6.30
C TYR A 123 10.07 0.23 5.79
N ASN A 124 8.87 -0.37 5.81
CA ASN A 124 8.66 -1.70 5.18
C ASN A 124 8.77 -1.59 3.66
N GLY A 125 8.24 -0.55 3.05
CA GLY A 125 8.37 -0.34 1.61
C GLY A 125 9.84 -0.22 1.16
N PHE A 126 10.67 0.50 1.92
CA PHE A 126 12.12 0.55 1.66
C PHE A 126 12.80 -0.80 1.84
N TYR A 127 12.37 -1.60 2.81
CA TYR A 127 12.82 -2.98 2.94
C TYR A 127 12.50 -3.81 1.69
N GLU A 128 11.24 -3.80 1.22
CA GLU A 128 10.85 -4.55 0.02
C GLU A 128 11.65 -4.08 -1.22
N LEU A 129 11.83 -2.76 -1.35
CA LEU A 129 12.63 -2.16 -2.42
C LEU A 129 14.09 -2.65 -2.37
N ALA A 130 14.73 -2.63 -1.20
CA ALA A 130 16.12 -3.02 -1.02
C ALA A 130 16.37 -4.54 -1.09
N VAL A 131 15.35 -5.35 -0.78
CA VAL A 131 15.37 -6.80 -1.02
C VAL A 131 15.40 -7.08 -2.52
N GLN A 132 14.58 -6.37 -3.30
CA GLN A 132 14.53 -6.57 -4.75
C GLN A 132 15.68 -5.89 -5.50
N TYR A 133 16.15 -4.74 -5.02
CA TYR A 133 17.20 -3.91 -5.62
C TYR A 133 18.32 -3.62 -4.62
N PRO A 134 19.38 -4.46 -4.59
CA PRO A 134 20.43 -4.41 -3.57
C PRO A 134 21.15 -3.06 -3.43
N GLU A 135 21.15 -2.21 -4.46
CA GLU A 135 21.72 -0.86 -4.43
C GLU A 135 21.06 0.06 -3.39
N HIS A 136 19.84 -0.24 -2.95
CA HIS A 136 19.12 0.54 -1.92
C HIS A 136 19.37 0.05 -0.48
N LYS A 137 20.16 -1.03 -0.27
CA LYS A 137 20.35 -1.64 1.06
C LYS A 137 21.03 -0.72 2.07
N ASP A 138 22.14 -0.09 1.68
CA ASP A 138 22.92 0.74 2.60
C ASP A 138 22.12 1.98 3.03
N GLU A 139 21.41 2.62 2.09
CA GLU A 139 20.53 3.74 2.41
C GLU A 139 19.37 3.32 3.32
N THR A 140 18.72 2.21 3.02
CA THR A 140 17.61 1.70 3.84
C THR A 140 18.08 1.37 5.27
N ARG A 141 19.30 0.83 5.43
CA ARG A 141 19.89 0.58 6.75
C ARG A 141 20.11 1.90 7.50
N LEU A 142 20.60 2.94 6.83
CA LEU A 142 20.76 4.27 7.42
C LEU A 142 19.40 4.85 7.88
N PHE A 143 18.34 4.70 7.07
CA PHE A 143 17.00 5.11 7.48
C PHE A 143 16.53 4.39 8.74
N PHE A 144 16.77 3.08 8.85
CA PHE A 144 16.40 2.32 10.05
C PHE A 144 17.18 2.79 11.28
N GLU A 145 18.48 3.01 11.14
CA GLU A 145 19.33 3.50 12.25
C GLU A 145 18.89 4.88 12.75
N MET A 146 18.59 5.80 11.84
CA MET A 146 18.10 7.14 12.19
C MET A 146 16.73 7.07 12.85
N ALA A 147 15.79 6.32 12.27
CA ALA A 147 14.46 6.12 12.83
C ALA A 147 14.49 5.51 14.23
N MET A 148 15.41 4.57 14.50
CA MET A 148 15.58 3.96 15.82
C MET A 148 16.02 4.96 16.90
N LYS A 149 16.57 6.13 16.53
CA LYS A 149 16.88 7.23 17.46
C LYS A 149 15.64 8.09 17.72
N ASP A 150 14.98 8.58 16.67
CA ASP A 150 14.06 9.73 16.80
C ASP A 150 12.57 9.40 16.64
N GLU A 151 12.20 8.23 16.09
CA GLU A 151 10.80 7.93 15.80
C GLU A 151 9.95 7.50 17.02
N ALA A 152 8.64 7.51 16.82
CA ALA A 152 7.70 7.01 17.82
C ALA A 152 7.92 5.51 18.13
N PRO A 153 7.64 5.04 19.36
CA PRO A 153 7.82 3.64 19.75
C PRO A 153 7.13 2.62 18.83
N SER A 154 5.96 2.95 18.30
CA SER A 154 5.22 2.07 17.36
C SER A 154 5.94 1.89 16.03
N VAL A 155 6.61 2.94 15.53
CA VAL A 155 7.43 2.90 14.31
C VAL A 155 8.67 2.05 14.55
N LYS A 156 9.38 2.28 15.66
CA LYS A 156 10.55 1.48 16.08
C LYS A 156 10.20 0.01 16.26
N ALA A 157 9.02 -0.30 16.77
CA ALA A 157 8.53 -1.68 16.87
C ALA A 157 8.37 -2.35 15.49
N ARG A 158 7.86 -1.61 14.49
CA ARG A 158 7.76 -2.10 13.10
C ARG A 158 9.14 -2.37 12.51
N ILE A 159 10.09 -1.44 12.64
CA ILE A 159 11.47 -1.61 12.14
C ILE A 159 12.13 -2.84 12.76
N ARG A 160 11.98 -3.06 14.08
CA ARG A 160 12.48 -4.28 14.72
C ARG A 160 11.87 -5.56 14.14
N ASN A 161 10.59 -5.54 13.75
CA ASN A 161 9.96 -6.68 13.10
C ASN A 161 10.47 -6.91 11.67
N ILE A 162 10.81 -5.85 10.94
CA ILE A 162 11.46 -5.94 9.62
C ILE A 162 12.84 -6.59 9.79
N LEU A 163 13.67 -6.10 10.71
CA LEU A 163 15.02 -6.63 10.95
C LEU A 163 15.02 -8.12 11.35
N LYS A 164 13.96 -8.61 12.02
CA LYS A 164 13.80 -10.04 12.34
C LYS A 164 13.59 -10.93 11.10
N LYS A 165 13.07 -10.39 10.00
CA LYS A 165 12.91 -11.13 8.73
C LYS A 165 14.25 -11.37 8.02
N GLY A 166 15.31 -10.66 8.45
CA GLY A 166 16.62 -10.64 7.81
C GLY A 166 16.72 -9.45 6.84
N PHE A 167 17.67 -8.57 7.12
CA PHE A 167 18.03 -7.42 6.30
C PHE A 167 19.53 -7.14 6.33
#